data_AF-A0A936Q074-F1
#
_entry.id   AF-A0A936Q074-F1
#
_cell.length_a   1.000
_cell.length_b   1.000
_cell.length_c   1.000
_cell.angle_alpha   90.00
_cell.angle_beta   90.00
_cell.angle_gamma   90.00
#
_symmetry.space_group_name_H-M   'P 1'
#
loop_
_entity.id
_entity.type
_entity.pdbx_description
1 polymer ?
#
loop_
_entity_poly.entity_id
_entity_poly.type
_entity_poly.pdbx_seq_one_letter_code
_entity_poly.pdbx_strand_id
1 'polypeptide(L)'
;MAARPPRNVLIPNANSPRLLARVMELIGQGVREPRSIAEILDCELRTVHYYSQAGEWLGLTTTDAVGGRLQLTELGLEYVFAGPDRPRVYAQAAWANDFVVQLMTGRDELPDTEALGRFIQQWAPDMAEATAKRRASAVRSLLEPALRLGPRRPKAQQLALDFGPDQAAKPPEETLAPKLVGPESPDVYRLVLRALLDNGELSLGHLRAVLDKGGAEGVAVGGYAEMAVRRGDAFRVGDRLVGSWGAVWRRELAETVAGVALSDPRYREYLDNMRQAASGHPGAAVRYGQLRERFTSWDRRVFGETVTPSRLVKDLERVLLGRSIDDFPIAGETGPEPSAQTGSFLELQDQEGLFFALPSNLTALAGGIAEANRLLERARQAKNGVGLPRVTDRRELVHGGVFATGEPQGRSIPDQVTLRLRAVANVPHLALLTALLILHRRPGWRRVLRLRDGSVELWRGRKRVGELLLLLDELCSEQGWLVIRRPRAGVTGEQLAEILQGLGVARRVGDQLVLDEAFFVRLQTEVEDRQVYDQLQPLADRAQRFVEAWEEAV
;
A
#
# COMPACT_ATOMS: atom_id res chain seq x y z
N MET A 1 24.77 -33.94 -13.52
CA MET A 1 25.29 -32.57 -13.74
C MET A 1 24.97 -31.76 -12.50
N ALA A 2 25.96 -31.24 -11.79
CA ALA A 2 25.71 -30.37 -10.63
C ALA A 2 24.93 -29.12 -11.09
N ALA A 3 23.89 -28.73 -10.34
CA ALA A 3 23.12 -27.52 -10.63
C ALA A 3 24.06 -26.31 -10.64
N ARG A 4 23.95 -25.45 -11.66
CA ARG A 4 24.75 -24.22 -11.70
C ARG A 4 24.42 -23.37 -10.46
N PRO A 5 25.42 -22.86 -9.72
CA PRO A 5 25.18 -22.02 -8.57
C PRO A 5 24.37 -20.78 -8.98
N PRO A 6 23.45 -20.31 -8.10
CA PRO A 6 22.62 -19.17 -8.39
C PRO A 6 23.48 -17.91 -8.55
N ARG A 7 23.09 -17.02 -9.47
CA ARG A 7 23.92 -15.92 -9.94
C ARG A 7 24.25 -14.89 -8.86
N ASN A 8 23.38 -14.74 -7.86
CA ASN A 8 23.56 -13.86 -6.69
C ASN A 8 24.68 -14.33 -5.75
N VAL A 9 25.11 -15.60 -5.81
CA VAL A 9 26.22 -16.15 -5.02
C VAL A 9 27.55 -16.08 -5.78
N LEU A 10 27.52 -15.80 -7.09
CA LEU A 10 28.71 -15.71 -7.91
C LEU A 10 29.43 -14.38 -7.72
N ILE A 11 30.69 -14.44 -7.28
CA ILE A 11 31.56 -13.26 -7.13
C ILE A 11 31.69 -12.53 -8.48
N PRO A 12 31.42 -11.22 -8.57
CA PRO A 12 31.34 -10.52 -9.86
C PRO A 12 32.71 -10.32 -10.51
N ASN A 13 32.70 -10.09 -11.83
CA ASN A 13 33.85 -9.70 -12.63
C ASN A 13 33.71 -8.25 -13.18
N ALA A 14 32.70 -7.52 -12.72
CA ALA A 14 32.44 -6.13 -13.06
C ALA A 14 33.33 -5.20 -12.24
N ASN A 15 34.00 -4.25 -12.88
CA ASN A 15 35.01 -3.40 -12.25
C ASN A 15 34.69 -1.90 -12.30
N SER A 16 33.57 -1.48 -12.91
CA SER A 16 33.18 -0.07 -13.01
C SER A 16 31.82 0.19 -12.35
N PRO A 17 31.79 0.80 -11.14
CA PRO A 17 30.55 1.23 -10.51
C PRO A 17 29.72 2.18 -11.38
N ARG A 18 30.37 2.98 -12.24
CA ARG A 18 29.70 3.89 -13.18
C ARG A 18 28.95 3.13 -14.27
N LEU A 19 29.56 2.09 -14.83
CA LEU A 19 28.92 1.27 -15.86
C LEU A 19 27.81 0.41 -15.25
N LEU A 20 28.00 -0.09 -14.03
CA LEU A 20 26.93 -0.72 -13.24
C LEU A 20 25.74 0.24 -13.09
N ALA A 21 25.98 1.47 -12.65
CA ALA A 21 24.93 2.48 -12.50
C ALA A 21 24.17 2.71 -13.81
N ARG A 22 24.88 2.79 -14.93
CA ARG A 22 24.27 2.99 -16.25
C ARG A 22 23.41 1.80 -16.69
N VAL A 23 23.85 0.57 -16.43
CA VAL A 23 23.04 -0.63 -16.67
C VAL A 23 21.78 -0.60 -15.78
N MET A 24 21.89 -0.24 -14.51
CA MET A 24 20.72 -0.12 -13.62
C MET A 24 19.74 0.95 -14.10
N GLU A 25 20.24 2.10 -14.55
CA GLU A 25 19.41 3.18 -15.12
C GLU A 25 18.62 2.73 -16.34
N LEU A 26 19.26 2.01 -17.26
CA LEU A 26 18.58 1.49 -18.46
C LEU A 26 17.49 0.47 -18.11
N ILE A 27 17.75 -0.40 -17.13
CA ILE A 27 16.72 -1.33 -16.62
C ILE A 27 15.57 -0.55 -15.97
N GLY A 28 15.86 0.50 -15.20
CA GLY A 28 14.86 1.38 -14.59
C GLY A 28 14.06 2.21 -15.59
N GLN A 29 14.62 2.50 -16.77
CA GLN A 29 13.94 3.12 -17.91
C GLN A 29 13.13 2.11 -18.75
N GLY A 30 13.16 0.82 -18.41
CA GLY A 30 12.40 -0.23 -19.09
C GLY A 30 13.17 -1.00 -20.16
N VAL A 31 14.45 -0.72 -20.39
CA VAL A 31 15.31 -1.52 -21.29
C VAL A 31 15.81 -2.75 -20.52
N ARG A 32 15.10 -3.87 -20.64
CA ARG A 32 15.32 -5.07 -19.82
C ARG A 32 15.96 -6.24 -20.57
N GLU A 33 16.12 -6.14 -21.88
CA GLU A 33 16.77 -7.17 -22.70
C GLU A 33 18.29 -6.94 -22.78
N PRO A 34 19.13 -7.91 -22.37
CA PRO A 34 20.58 -7.72 -22.32
C PRO A 34 21.21 -7.32 -23.67
N ARG A 35 20.63 -7.76 -24.80
CA ARG A 35 21.07 -7.38 -26.15
C ARG A 35 20.83 -5.90 -26.41
N SER A 36 19.63 -5.40 -26.11
CA SER A 36 19.29 -3.98 -26.26
C SER A 36 20.13 -3.08 -25.35
N ILE A 37 20.44 -3.54 -24.13
CA ILE A 37 21.35 -2.82 -23.23
C ILE A 37 22.76 -2.76 -23.82
N ALA A 38 23.24 -3.86 -24.40
CA ALA A 38 24.57 -3.93 -25.02
C ALA A 38 24.69 -2.97 -26.22
N GLU A 39 23.65 -2.92 -27.06
CA GLU A 39 23.54 -2.00 -28.20
C GLU A 39 23.53 -0.53 -27.75
N ILE A 40 22.73 -0.17 -26.74
CA ILE A 40 22.65 1.21 -26.23
C ILE A 40 23.96 1.67 -25.57
N LEU A 41 24.67 0.75 -24.91
CA LEU A 41 25.93 1.04 -24.23
C LEU A 41 27.16 0.88 -25.13
N ASP A 42 26.97 0.51 -26.40
CA ASP A 42 28.03 0.22 -27.37
C ASP A 42 29.12 -0.71 -26.78
N CYS A 43 28.68 -1.86 -26.25
CA CYS A 43 29.57 -2.82 -25.60
C CYS A 43 29.21 -4.27 -25.91
N GLU A 44 30.13 -5.20 -25.62
CA GLU A 44 29.86 -6.63 -25.78
C GLU A 44 28.73 -7.10 -24.85
N LEU A 45 27.85 -8.00 -25.35
CA LEU A 45 26.81 -8.65 -24.56
C LEU A 45 27.36 -9.32 -23.28
N ARG A 46 28.58 -9.88 -23.37
CA ARG A 46 29.29 -10.46 -22.23
C ARG A 46 29.52 -9.45 -21.10
N THR A 47 29.80 -8.20 -21.45
CA THR A 47 29.97 -7.10 -20.48
C THR A 47 28.67 -6.84 -19.74
N VAL A 48 27.53 -6.75 -20.45
CA VAL A 48 26.20 -6.62 -19.81
C VAL A 48 25.90 -7.79 -18.87
N HIS A 49 26.30 -9.01 -19.23
CA HIS A 49 26.17 -10.15 -18.32
C HIS A 49 27.01 -10.03 -17.05
N TYR A 50 28.24 -9.50 -17.13
CA TYR A 50 29.06 -9.23 -15.94
C TYR A 50 28.43 -8.17 -15.03
N TYR A 51 27.88 -7.11 -15.60
CA TYR A 51 27.28 -6.03 -14.81
C TYR A 51 25.90 -6.38 -14.24
N SER A 52 25.09 -7.16 -14.97
CA SER A 52 23.84 -7.71 -14.41
C SER A 52 24.09 -8.73 -13.31
N GLN A 53 25.10 -9.58 -13.44
CA GLN A 53 25.53 -10.47 -12.35
C GLN A 53 26.00 -9.67 -11.13
N ALA A 54 26.74 -8.57 -11.33
CA ALA A 54 27.14 -7.70 -10.22
C ALA A 54 25.95 -6.99 -9.57
N GLY A 55 24.93 -6.61 -10.34
CA GLY A 55 23.66 -6.12 -9.84
C GLY A 55 22.93 -7.16 -8.98
N GLU A 56 22.88 -8.41 -9.41
CA GLU A 56 22.29 -9.52 -8.64
C GLU A 56 23.07 -9.83 -7.37
N TRP A 57 24.40 -9.79 -7.43
CA TRP A 57 25.27 -9.97 -6.27
C TRP A 57 25.08 -8.86 -5.23
N LEU A 58 24.89 -7.61 -5.66
CA LEU A 58 24.54 -6.49 -4.76
C LEU A 58 23.06 -6.46 -4.36
N GLY A 59 22.24 -7.40 -4.84
CA GLY A 59 20.81 -7.42 -4.57
C GLY A 59 20.03 -6.28 -5.22
N LEU A 60 20.59 -5.62 -6.25
CA LEU A 60 19.95 -4.54 -7.02
C LEU A 60 19.12 -5.05 -8.20
N THR A 61 19.44 -6.23 -8.73
CA THR A 61 18.71 -6.84 -9.85
C THR A 61 18.37 -8.29 -9.59
N THR A 62 17.41 -8.80 -10.35
CA THR A 62 17.10 -10.22 -10.48
C THR A 62 16.84 -10.56 -11.95
N THR A 63 17.09 -11.81 -12.34
CA THR A 63 16.76 -12.31 -13.67
C THR A 63 15.51 -13.19 -13.57
N ASP A 64 14.48 -12.89 -14.36
CA ASP A 64 13.28 -13.72 -14.45
C ASP A 64 13.61 -15.12 -14.98
N ALA A 65 13.12 -16.16 -14.27
CA ALA A 65 13.35 -17.55 -14.60
C ALA A 65 12.67 -17.99 -15.91
N VAL A 66 11.59 -17.31 -16.33
CA VAL A 66 10.80 -17.71 -17.50
C VAL A 66 11.23 -16.97 -18.77
N GLY A 67 11.60 -15.69 -18.66
CA GLY A 67 11.95 -14.84 -19.81
C GLY A 67 13.42 -14.41 -19.92
N GLY A 68 14.26 -14.67 -18.92
CA GLY A 68 15.68 -14.25 -18.93
C GLY A 68 15.88 -12.72 -18.94
N ARG A 69 14.83 -11.95 -18.63
CA ARG A 69 14.84 -10.49 -18.61
C ARG A 69 15.35 -9.97 -17.27
N LEU A 70 16.09 -8.87 -17.32
CA LEU A 70 16.63 -8.22 -16.13
C LEU A 70 15.55 -7.35 -15.47
N GLN A 71 15.39 -7.48 -14.16
CA GLN A 71 14.46 -6.72 -13.33
C GLN A 71 15.22 -6.06 -12.19
N LEU A 72 14.76 -4.89 -11.74
CA LEU A 72 15.26 -4.26 -10.51
C LEU A 72 14.56 -4.89 -9.32
N THR A 73 15.28 -5.10 -8.21
CA THR A 73 14.68 -5.41 -6.91
C THR A 73 14.13 -4.13 -6.26
N GLU A 74 13.47 -4.23 -5.09
CA GLU A 74 13.08 -3.04 -4.31
C GLU A 74 14.28 -2.11 -4.06
N LEU A 75 15.44 -2.67 -3.70
CA LEU A 75 16.67 -1.91 -3.48
C LEU A 75 17.27 -1.35 -4.78
N GLY A 76 17.13 -2.08 -5.89
CA GLY A 76 17.51 -1.61 -7.22
C GLY A 76 16.70 -0.40 -7.70
N LEU A 77 15.40 -0.41 -7.44
CA LEU A 77 14.50 0.71 -7.72
C LEU A 77 14.88 1.92 -6.87
N GLU A 78 15.08 1.72 -5.56
CA GLU A 78 15.56 2.78 -4.67
C GLU A 78 16.88 3.38 -5.20
N TYR A 79 17.82 2.55 -5.62
CA TYR A 79 19.13 2.97 -6.13
C TYR A 79 19.04 3.82 -7.41
N VAL A 80 18.24 3.40 -8.40
CA VAL A 80 18.12 4.11 -9.68
C VAL A 80 17.49 5.50 -9.49
N PHE A 81 16.46 5.59 -8.64
CA PHE A 81 15.68 6.82 -8.42
C PHE A 81 16.15 7.66 -7.22
N ALA A 82 17.22 7.26 -6.53
CA ALA A 82 17.79 8.00 -5.40
C ALA A 82 18.39 9.37 -5.75
N GLY A 83 18.59 9.68 -7.04
CA GLY A 83 19.17 10.96 -7.47
C GLY A 83 20.50 11.27 -6.77
N PRO A 84 20.64 12.39 -6.04
CA PRO A 84 21.88 12.74 -5.33
C PRO A 84 22.23 11.77 -4.19
N ASP A 85 21.25 11.03 -3.65
CA ASP A 85 21.45 10.07 -2.55
C ASP A 85 21.91 8.68 -3.04
N ARG A 86 22.12 8.50 -4.35
CA ARG A 86 22.54 7.24 -4.96
C ARG A 86 23.79 6.61 -4.31
N PRO A 87 24.85 7.35 -3.92
CA PRO A 87 25.99 6.78 -3.21
C PRO A 87 25.59 6.10 -1.89
N ARG A 88 24.57 6.63 -1.19
CA ARG A 88 24.09 6.10 0.09
C ARG A 88 23.38 4.77 -0.07
N VAL A 89 22.49 4.66 -1.05
CA VAL A 89 21.78 3.41 -1.36
C VAL A 89 22.74 2.35 -1.88
N TYR A 90 23.74 2.76 -2.66
CA TYR A 90 24.82 1.88 -3.09
C TYR A 90 25.59 1.27 -1.91
N ALA A 91 25.95 2.12 -0.93
CA ALA A 91 26.64 1.66 0.27
C ALA A 91 25.78 0.67 1.06
N GLN A 92 24.49 0.95 1.21
CA GLN A 92 23.54 0.02 1.85
C GLN A 92 23.51 -1.35 1.14
N ALA A 93 23.45 -1.36 -0.19
CA ALA A 93 23.48 -2.59 -0.98
C ALA A 93 24.79 -3.38 -0.80
N ALA A 94 25.93 -2.69 -0.79
CA ALA A 94 27.22 -3.33 -0.54
C ALA A 94 27.31 -3.92 0.88
N TRP A 95 26.88 -3.18 1.91
CA TRP A 95 26.95 -3.60 3.31
C TRP A 95 25.89 -4.64 3.70
N ALA A 96 24.85 -4.83 2.90
CA ALA A 96 23.87 -5.90 3.08
C ALA A 96 24.34 -7.27 2.54
N ASN A 97 25.49 -7.31 1.84
CA ASN A 97 26.02 -8.54 1.25
C ASN A 97 26.93 -9.28 2.25
N ASP A 98 26.60 -10.55 2.55
CA ASP A 98 27.34 -11.38 3.52
C ASP A 98 28.83 -11.52 3.21
N PHE A 99 29.19 -11.62 1.92
CA PHE A 99 30.60 -11.67 1.51
C PHE A 99 31.34 -10.40 1.94
N VAL A 100 30.70 -9.24 1.79
CA VAL A 100 31.29 -7.93 2.14
C VAL A 100 31.39 -7.77 3.64
N VAL A 101 30.35 -8.18 4.39
CA VAL A 101 30.34 -8.13 5.85
C VAL A 101 31.48 -8.98 6.42
N GLN A 102 31.64 -10.22 5.96
CA GLN A 102 32.70 -11.11 6.41
C GLN A 102 34.09 -10.62 5.98
N LEU A 103 34.22 -10.09 4.75
CA LEU A 103 35.47 -9.51 4.26
C LEU A 103 35.95 -8.33 5.12
N MET A 104 35.02 -7.49 5.55
CA MET A 104 35.29 -6.24 6.27
C MET A 104 35.25 -6.40 7.81
N THR A 105 34.97 -7.60 8.32
CA THR A 105 34.91 -7.85 9.76
C THR A 105 36.29 -7.59 10.38
N GLY A 106 36.34 -6.64 11.34
CA GLY A 106 37.59 -6.22 12.01
C GLY A 106 38.54 -5.38 11.15
N ARG A 107 38.06 -4.80 10.03
CA ARG A 107 38.86 -3.98 9.11
C ARG A 107 38.20 -2.63 8.83
N ASP A 108 38.99 -1.57 8.87
CA ASP A 108 38.55 -0.22 8.53
C ASP A 108 38.87 0.17 7.07
N GLU A 109 39.75 -0.57 6.40
CA GLU A 109 40.17 -0.34 5.02
C GLU A 109 39.99 -1.60 4.15
N LEU A 110 39.77 -1.41 2.85
CA LEU A 110 39.66 -2.52 1.90
C LEU A 110 41.01 -3.25 1.76
N PRO A 111 41.05 -4.59 1.95
CA PRO A 111 42.25 -5.38 1.72
C PRO A 111 42.79 -5.21 0.30
N ASP A 112 44.11 -5.29 0.15
CA ASP A 112 44.75 -5.30 -1.17
C ASP A 112 44.25 -6.47 -2.04
N THR A 113 44.55 -6.41 -3.33
CA THR A 113 44.08 -7.41 -4.31
C THR A 113 44.56 -8.83 -4.00
N GLU A 114 45.69 -8.98 -3.31
CA GLU A 114 46.28 -10.29 -2.97
C GLU A 114 45.59 -10.92 -1.75
N ALA A 115 45.37 -10.15 -0.68
CA ALA A 115 44.60 -10.55 0.49
C ALA A 115 43.13 -10.83 0.12
N LEU A 116 42.54 -10.01 -0.75
CA LEU A 116 41.19 -10.25 -1.27
C LEU A 116 41.13 -11.48 -2.18
N GLY A 117 42.16 -11.74 -2.99
CA GLY A 117 42.28 -12.96 -3.79
C GLY A 117 42.30 -14.23 -2.92
N ARG A 118 43.08 -14.22 -1.84
CA ARG A 118 43.11 -15.31 -0.84
C ARG A 118 41.75 -15.51 -0.15
N PHE A 119 41.07 -14.41 0.21
CA PHE A 119 39.74 -14.47 0.79
C PHE A 119 38.70 -15.08 -0.19
N ILE A 120 38.76 -14.69 -1.47
CA ILE A 120 37.91 -15.26 -2.52
C ILE A 120 38.14 -16.78 -2.67
N GLN A 121 39.39 -17.25 -2.60
CA GLN A 121 39.70 -18.69 -2.65
C GLN A 121 39.18 -19.45 -1.42
N GLN A 122 39.18 -18.84 -0.25
CA GLN A 122 38.57 -19.44 0.95
C GLN A 122 37.05 -19.51 0.83
N TRP A 123 36.42 -18.48 0.26
CA TRP A 123 34.98 -18.41 0.03
C TRP A 123 34.50 -19.35 -1.09
N ALA A 124 35.31 -19.51 -2.14
CA ALA A 124 35.03 -20.36 -3.29
C ALA A 124 36.25 -21.26 -3.61
N PRO A 125 36.40 -22.39 -2.90
CA PRO A 125 37.57 -23.27 -3.00
C PRO A 125 37.84 -23.82 -4.40
N ASP A 126 36.79 -23.99 -5.20
CA ASP A 126 36.88 -24.52 -6.57
C ASP A 126 37.37 -23.48 -7.60
N MET A 127 37.64 -22.23 -7.19
CA MET A 127 38.04 -21.15 -8.09
C MET A 127 39.56 -21.12 -8.32
N ALA A 128 39.98 -21.19 -9.58
CA ALA A 128 41.39 -21.06 -9.96
C ALA A 128 42.00 -19.72 -9.50
N GLU A 129 43.25 -19.76 -9.03
CA GLU A 129 43.96 -18.61 -8.44
C GLU A 129 44.01 -17.38 -9.35
N ALA A 130 44.33 -17.57 -10.64
CA ALA A 130 44.33 -16.49 -11.62
C ALA A 130 42.94 -15.82 -11.77
N THR A 131 41.87 -16.59 -11.63
CA THR A 131 40.48 -16.08 -11.68
C THR A 131 40.12 -15.35 -10.40
N ALA A 132 40.54 -15.85 -9.24
CA ALA A 132 40.35 -15.20 -7.95
C ALA A 132 41.06 -13.83 -7.91
N LYS A 133 42.30 -13.74 -8.39
CA LYS A 133 43.04 -12.47 -8.47
C LYS A 133 42.36 -11.44 -9.39
N ARG A 134 41.83 -11.88 -10.54
CA ARG A 134 41.07 -11.01 -11.45
C ARG A 134 39.77 -10.50 -10.80
N ARG A 135 39.01 -11.37 -10.14
CA ARG A 135 37.78 -10.98 -9.43
C ARG A 135 38.05 -10.11 -8.21
N ALA A 136 39.18 -10.29 -7.52
CA ALA A 136 39.60 -9.44 -6.41
C ALA A 136 39.71 -7.98 -6.83
N SER A 137 40.35 -7.69 -7.97
CA SER A 137 40.43 -6.32 -8.49
C SER A 137 39.05 -5.74 -8.81
N ALA A 138 38.16 -6.54 -9.40
CA ALA A 138 36.80 -6.13 -9.75
C ALA A 138 35.95 -5.82 -8.50
N VAL A 139 35.96 -6.72 -7.51
CA VAL A 139 35.27 -6.54 -6.23
C VAL A 139 35.80 -5.31 -5.48
N ARG A 140 37.13 -5.11 -5.43
CA ARG A 140 37.72 -3.93 -4.80
C ARG A 140 37.20 -2.64 -5.43
N SER A 141 37.15 -2.56 -6.77
CA SER A 141 36.60 -1.40 -7.48
C SER A 141 35.09 -1.19 -7.25
N LEU A 142 34.32 -2.27 -7.05
CA LEU A 142 32.89 -2.18 -6.70
C LEU A 142 32.67 -1.70 -5.26
N LEU A 143 33.52 -2.07 -4.32
CA LEU A 143 33.34 -1.73 -2.90
C LEU A 143 33.91 -0.36 -2.53
N GLU A 144 34.89 0.16 -3.27
CA GLU A 144 35.53 1.45 -3.01
C GLU A 144 34.57 2.63 -2.83
N PRO A 145 33.49 2.80 -3.64
CA PRO A 145 32.52 3.87 -3.42
C PRO A 145 31.73 3.73 -2.12
N ALA A 146 31.48 2.51 -1.64
CA ALA A 146 30.70 2.22 -0.44
C ALA A 146 31.47 2.53 0.86
N LEU A 147 32.80 2.40 0.84
CA LEU A 147 33.66 2.70 1.99
C LEU A 147 33.55 4.15 2.47
N ARG A 148 33.39 5.11 1.56
CA ARG A 148 33.33 6.55 1.89
C ARG A 148 32.17 6.92 2.82
N LEU A 149 31.14 6.07 2.88
CA LEU A 149 29.95 6.29 3.69
C LEU A 149 29.93 5.39 4.95
N GLY A 150 30.97 4.58 5.14
CA GLY A 150 31.19 3.70 6.30
C GLY A 150 30.13 2.61 6.46
N PRO A 151 30.46 1.50 7.15
CA PRO A 151 29.41 0.64 7.68
C PRO A 151 28.65 1.45 8.71
N ARG A 152 27.34 1.67 8.52
CA ARG A 152 26.50 2.06 9.65
C ARG A 152 26.61 0.92 10.65
N ARG A 153 27.40 1.08 11.72
CA ARG A 153 27.18 0.30 12.95
C ARG A 153 25.68 0.43 13.19
N PRO A 154 24.92 -0.68 13.31
CA PRO A 154 23.53 -0.57 13.67
C PRO A 154 23.52 0.33 14.91
N LYS A 155 22.93 1.53 14.82
CA LYS A 155 22.60 2.31 16.01
C LYS A 155 21.95 1.28 16.90
N ALA A 156 22.52 1.07 18.10
CA ALA A 156 22.02 0.09 19.05
C ALA A 156 20.50 0.08 18.91
N GLN A 157 19.96 -0.98 18.31
CA GLN A 157 18.54 -1.22 18.38
C GLN A 157 18.34 -1.26 19.88
N GLN A 158 17.74 -0.20 20.43
CA GLN A 158 17.23 -0.21 21.77
C GLN A 158 16.50 -1.54 21.86
N LEU A 159 17.03 -2.49 22.63
CA LEU A 159 16.69 -3.91 22.59
C LEU A 159 15.17 -4.03 22.44
N ALA A 160 14.73 -4.22 21.21
CA ALA A 160 13.33 -4.32 20.88
C ALA A 160 13.01 -5.77 21.18
N LEU A 161 12.73 -6.01 22.45
CA LEU A 161 12.11 -7.26 22.86
C LEU A 161 10.73 -7.24 22.21
N ASP A 162 10.59 -8.06 21.16
CA ASP A 162 9.32 -8.29 20.46
C ASP A 162 8.34 -8.93 21.46
N PHE A 163 7.60 -8.09 22.18
CA PHE A 163 6.49 -8.49 23.03
C PHE A 163 5.12 -8.27 22.35
N GLY A 164 5.11 -7.98 21.05
CA GLY A 164 3.90 -7.90 20.26
C GLY A 164 3.36 -9.30 19.91
N PRO A 165 2.04 -9.48 19.79
CA PRO A 165 1.48 -10.74 19.30
C PRO A 165 2.03 -11.05 17.90
N ASP A 166 2.26 -12.34 17.62
CA ASP A 166 2.75 -12.86 16.34
C ASP A 166 2.04 -12.17 15.16
N GLN A 167 2.83 -11.70 14.20
CA GLN A 167 2.36 -10.98 13.01
C GLN A 167 1.16 -11.71 12.41
N ALA A 168 -0.01 -11.05 12.41
CA ALA A 168 -1.22 -11.55 11.79
C ALA A 168 -0.92 -12.02 10.35
N ALA A 169 -1.39 -13.23 10.02
CA ALA A 169 -1.14 -13.88 8.75
C ALA A 169 -1.44 -12.91 7.58
N LYS A 170 -0.43 -12.65 6.75
CA LYS A 170 -0.58 -11.84 5.53
C LYS A 170 -1.67 -12.50 4.65
N PRO A 171 -2.76 -11.80 4.28
CA PRO A 171 -3.71 -12.35 3.33
C PRO A 171 -3.01 -12.65 2.00
N PRO A 172 -3.45 -13.68 1.25
CA PRO A 172 -2.82 -14.08 0.00
C PRO A 172 -2.78 -12.91 -0.99
N GLU A 173 -1.62 -12.66 -1.58
CA GLU A 173 -1.43 -11.58 -2.55
C GLU A 173 -2.07 -11.96 -3.90
N GLU A 174 -2.99 -11.12 -4.39
CA GLU A 174 -3.64 -11.30 -5.68
C GLU A 174 -2.73 -10.72 -6.79
N THR A 175 -1.94 -11.57 -7.45
CA THR A 175 -1.13 -11.18 -8.61
C THR A 175 -1.95 -11.27 -9.90
N LEU A 176 -1.95 -10.23 -10.74
CA LEU A 176 -2.61 -10.29 -12.04
C LEU A 176 -1.84 -11.21 -12.99
N ALA A 177 -2.57 -11.94 -13.84
CA ALA A 177 -1.94 -12.71 -14.90
C ALA A 177 -1.34 -11.77 -15.96
N PRO A 178 -0.10 -12.01 -16.46
CA PRO A 178 0.60 -11.11 -17.39
C PRO A 178 -0.14 -10.77 -18.68
N LYS A 179 -1.05 -11.66 -19.13
CA LYS A 179 -1.85 -11.50 -20.37
C LYS A 179 -3.00 -10.50 -20.25
N LEU A 180 -3.22 -9.91 -19.06
CA LEU A 180 -4.38 -9.07 -18.74
C LEU A 180 -4.03 -7.57 -18.62
N VAL A 181 -2.79 -7.23 -18.94
CA VAL A 181 -2.21 -5.91 -18.73
C VAL A 181 -2.21 -5.13 -20.05
N GLY A 182 -3.05 -4.10 -20.12
CA GLY A 182 -3.17 -3.18 -21.26
C GLY A 182 -3.54 -1.76 -20.78
N PRO A 183 -3.54 -0.75 -21.67
CA PRO A 183 -4.00 0.59 -21.32
C PRO A 183 -5.48 0.56 -20.92
N GLU A 184 -5.82 1.17 -19.78
CA GLU A 184 -7.17 1.17 -19.21
C GLU A 184 -7.79 -0.24 -19.03
N SER A 185 -7.00 -1.23 -18.61
CA SER A 185 -7.55 -2.56 -18.29
C SER A 185 -8.44 -2.49 -17.04
N PRO A 186 -9.67 -3.06 -17.07
CA PRO A 186 -10.56 -3.06 -15.90
C PRO A 186 -9.99 -3.90 -14.75
N ASP A 187 -9.18 -4.92 -15.03
CA ASP A 187 -8.47 -5.72 -14.03
C ASP A 187 -7.47 -4.87 -13.24
N VAL A 188 -6.70 -4.05 -13.95
CA VAL A 188 -5.68 -3.19 -13.36
C VAL A 188 -6.34 -2.02 -12.64
N TYR A 189 -7.36 -1.40 -13.23
CA TYR A 189 -8.11 -0.33 -12.59
C TYR A 189 -8.82 -0.81 -11.31
N ARG A 190 -9.29 -2.07 -11.27
CA ARG A 190 -9.84 -2.66 -10.04
C ARG A 190 -8.84 -2.63 -8.88
N LEU A 191 -7.55 -2.89 -9.13
CA LEU A 191 -6.52 -2.79 -8.08
C LEU A 191 -6.38 -1.36 -7.58
N VAL A 192 -6.38 -0.38 -8.49
CA VAL A 192 -6.29 1.04 -8.17
C VAL A 192 -7.49 1.47 -7.32
N LEU A 193 -8.71 1.14 -7.77
CA LEU A 193 -9.94 1.50 -7.07
C LEU A 193 -10.01 0.85 -5.68
N ARG A 194 -9.62 -0.42 -5.54
CA ARG A 194 -9.52 -1.08 -4.23
C ARG A 194 -8.52 -0.39 -3.31
N ALA A 195 -7.32 -0.11 -3.81
CA ALA A 195 -6.30 0.57 -3.01
C ALA A 195 -6.75 1.97 -2.58
N LEU A 196 -7.47 2.68 -3.46
CA LEU A 196 -8.05 4.00 -3.16
C LEU A 196 -9.15 3.89 -2.11
N LEU A 197 -10.06 2.92 -2.26
CA LEU A 197 -11.12 2.67 -1.28
C LEU A 197 -10.58 2.18 0.07
N ASP A 198 -9.41 1.54 0.11
CA ASP A 198 -8.81 1.09 1.37
C ASP A 198 -8.05 2.22 2.10
N ASN A 199 -7.45 3.14 1.35
CA ASN A 199 -6.55 4.17 1.90
C ASN A 199 -7.14 5.57 1.89
N GLY A 200 -8.26 5.78 1.19
CA GLY A 200 -8.91 7.06 0.90
C GLY A 200 -8.12 8.03 0.02
N GLU A 201 -6.79 8.01 0.11
CA GLU A 201 -5.90 8.92 -0.61
C GLU A 201 -4.65 8.17 -1.11
N LEU A 202 -4.28 8.39 -2.38
CA LEU A 202 -3.10 7.80 -3.01
C LEU A 202 -2.30 8.88 -3.74
N SER A 203 -0.99 8.97 -3.49
CA SER A 203 -0.07 9.75 -4.33
C SER A 203 0.19 9.01 -5.64
N LEU A 204 0.75 9.70 -6.65
CA LEU A 204 1.22 9.03 -7.88
C LEU A 204 2.26 7.93 -7.59
N GLY A 205 3.10 8.11 -6.57
CA GLY A 205 4.05 7.10 -6.10
C GLY A 205 3.37 5.87 -5.51
N HIS A 206 2.30 6.07 -4.74
CA HIS A 206 1.48 4.97 -4.22
C HIS A 206 0.78 4.23 -5.36
N LEU A 207 0.26 4.96 -6.35
CA LEU A 207 -0.40 4.38 -7.50
C LEU A 207 0.57 3.47 -8.29
N ARG A 208 1.80 3.93 -8.53
CA ARG A 208 2.86 3.09 -9.14
C ARG A 208 3.12 1.82 -8.33
N ALA A 209 3.28 1.93 -7.00
CA ALA A 209 3.55 0.79 -6.14
C ALA A 209 2.41 -0.24 -6.13
N VAL A 210 1.15 0.23 -6.17
CA VAL A 210 -0.04 -0.65 -6.28
C VAL A 210 -0.02 -1.41 -7.60
N LEU A 211 0.33 -0.73 -8.71
CA LEU A 211 0.43 -1.36 -10.02
C LEU A 211 1.57 -2.38 -10.08
N ASP A 212 2.73 -2.06 -9.52
CA ASP A 212 3.88 -2.98 -9.44
C ASP A 212 3.54 -4.22 -8.64
N LYS A 213 2.96 -4.04 -7.44
CA LYS A 213 2.50 -5.15 -6.60
C LYS A 213 1.47 -6.03 -7.31
N GLY A 214 0.62 -5.42 -8.14
CA GLY A 214 -0.36 -6.13 -8.95
C GLY A 214 0.20 -6.89 -10.14
N GLY A 215 1.49 -6.77 -10.46
CA GLY A 215 2.09 -7.34 -11.68
C GLY A 215 1.86 -6.50 -12.94
N ALA A 216 1.42 -5.24 -12.79
CA ALA A 216 1.17 -4.28 -13.89
C ALA A 216 2.33 -3.27 -14.05
N GLU A 217 3.57 -3.74 -13.91
CA GLU A 217 4.80 -2.93 -13.96
C GLU A 217 4.91 -2.06 -15.22
N GLY A 218 4.45 -2.58 -16.37
CA GLY A 218 4.58 -1.92 -17.66
C GLY A 218 3.53 -0.85 -18.00
N VAL A 219 2.54 -0.60 -17.13
CA VAL A 219 1.45 0.33 -17.46
C VAL A 219 1.71 1.73 -16.93
N ALA A 220 1.35 2.75 -17.70
CA ALA A 220 1.42 4.14 -17.31
C ALA A 220 0.42 4.48 -16.19
N VAL A 221 0.92 5.19 -15.16
CA VAL A 221 0.13 5.67 -14.01
C VAL A 221 -0.97 6.65 -14.43
N GLY A 222 -0.64 7.57 -15.36
CA GLY A 222 -1.52 8.67 -15.78
C GLY A 222 -2.88 8.20 -16.31
N GLY A 223 -2.91 7.15 -17.13
CA GLY A 223 -4.17 6.64 -17.71
C GLY A 223 -5.16 6.13 -16.65
N TYR A 224 -4.67 5.51 -15.57
CA TYR A 224 -5.55 5.06 -14.48
C TYR A 224 -5.97 6.17 -13.53
N ALA A 225 -5.11 7.17 -13.32
CA ALA A 225 -5.48 8.37 -12.58
C ALA A 225 -6.59 9.15 -13.31
N GLU A 226 -6.45 9.33 -14.62
CA GLU A 226 -7.47 9.96 -15.47
C GLU A 226 -8.76 9.13 -15.52
N MET A 227 -8.65 7.80 -15.57
CA MET A 227 -9.81 6.91 -15.50
C MET A 227 -10.56 7.07 -14.17
N ALA A 228 -9.85 7.18 -13.04
CA ALA A 228 -10.47 7.38 -11.73
C ALA A 228 -11.26 8.68 -11.64
N VAL A 229 -10.69 9.78 -12.15
CA VAL A 229 -11.35 11.09 -12.17
C VAL A 229 -12.53 11.08 -13.15
N ARG A 230 -12.34 10.55 -14.36
CA ARG A 230 -13.38 10.50 -15.40
C ARG A 230 -14.61 9.69 -14.97
N ARG A 231 -14.39 8.59 -14.24
CA ARG A 231 -15.46 7.75 -13.71
C ARG A 231 -16.16 8.37 -12.49
N GLY A 232 -15.69 9.52 -11.99
CA GLY A 232 -16.18 10.08 -10.74
C GLY A 232 -15.93 9.14 -9.55
N ASP A 233 -14.84 8.38 -9.60
CA ASP A 233 -14.41 7.54 -8.48
C ASP A 233 -13.41 8.28 -7.57
N ALA A 234 -12.72 9.30 -8.10
CA ALA A 234 -11.76 10.10 -7.35
C ALA A 234 -11.76 11.58 -7.74
N PHE A 235 -11.33 12.43 -6.80
CA PHE A 235 -10.87 13.79 -7.06
C PHE A 235 -9.36 13.79 -7.24
N ARG A 236 -8.85 14.72 -8.06
CA ARG A 236 -7.40 14.96 -8.18
C ARG A 236 -7.04 16.23 -7.43
N VAL A 237 -6.22 16.07 -6.40
CA VAL A 237 -5.74 17.17 -5.55
C VAL A 237 -4.22 17.17 -5.58
N GLY A 238 -3.64 18.08 -6.36
CA GLY A 238 -2.20 18.09 -6.63
C GLY A 238 -1.70 16.81 -7.30
N ASP A 239 -0.77 16.12 -6.65
CA ASP A 239 -0.20 14.83 -7.08
C ASP A 239 -0.93 13.62 -6.47
N ARG A 240 -2.15 13.81 -5.96
CA ARG A 240 -2.91 12.79 -5.25
C ARG A 240 -4.29 12.55 -5.84
N LEU A 241 -4.74 11.32 -5.68
CA LEU A 241 -6.13 10.90 -5.88
C LEU A 241 -6.78 10.74 -4.53
N VAL A 242 -7.95 11.34 -4.35
CA VAL A 242 -8.78 11.23 -3.15
C VAL A 242 -10.08 10.54 -3.53
N GLY A 243 -10.47 9.51 -2.78
CA GLY A 243 -11.71 8.77 -2.99
C GLY A 243 -12.92 9.69 -2.91
N SER A 244 -13.92 9.42 -3.75
CA SER A 244 -15.14 10.23 -3.85
C SER A 244 -16.34 9.58 -3.20
N TRP A 245 -17.41 10.36 -2.99
CA TRP A 245 -18.72 9.84 -2.56
C TRP A 245 -19.25 8.79 -3.53
N GLY A 246 -19.11 9.06 -4.84
CA GLY A 246 -19.51 8.12 -5.89
C GLY A 246 -18.83 6.76 -5.77
N ALA A 247 -17.51 6.75 -5.54
CA ALA A 247 -16.78 5.51 -5.34
C ALA A 247 -17.24 4.75 -4.10
N VAL A 248 -17.52 5.45 -2.99
CA VAL A 248 -18.01 4.83 -1.75
C VAL A 248 -19.38 4.21 -1.96
N TRP A 249 -20.30 4.90 -2.63
CA TRP A 249 -21.63 4.39 -2.94
C TRP A 249 -21.60 3.12 -3.81
N ARG A 250 -20.58 3.02 -4.68
CA ARG A 250 -20.38 1.91 -5.62
C ARG A 250 -19.26 0.94 -5.17
N ARG A 251 -18.84 0.98 -3.91
CA ARG A 251 -17.66 0.27 -3.40
C ARG A 251 -17.66 -1.24 -3.65
N GLU A 252 -18.84 -1.86 -3.69
CA GLU A 252 -18.99 -3.30 -3.98
C GLU A 252 -18.60 -3.66 -5.42
N LEU A 253 -18.73 -2.72 -6.36
CA LEU A 253 -18.37 -2.94 -7.76
C LEU A 253 -16.87 -3.12 -7.94
N ALA A 254 -16.06 -2.59 -7.02
CA ALA A 254 -14.60 -2.77 -7.00
C ALA A 254 -14.17 -4.21 -6.68
N GLU A 255 -15.09 -5.11 -6.30
CA GLU A 255 -14.75 -6.49 -6.01
C GLU A 255 -14.58 -7.35 -7.27
N THR A 256 -15.22 -6.97 -8.38
CA THR A 256 -15.22 -7.76 -9.61
C THR A 256 -14.81 -6.93 -10.82
N VAL A 257 -14.14 -7.58 -11.77
CA VAL A 257 -13.76 -6.96 -13.04
C VAL A 257 -15.00 -6.57 -13.85
N ALA A 258 -16.02 -7.44 -13.84
CA ALA A 258 -17.31 -7.17 -14.48
C ALA A 258 -18.01 -5.96 -13.86
N GLY A 259 -17.99 -5.81 -12.53
CA GLY A 259 -18.60 -4.68 -11.84
C GLY A 259 -17.94 -3.35 -12.21
N VAL A 260 -16.60 -3.31 -12.25
CA VAL A 260 -15.83 -2.15 -12.73
C VAL A 260 -16.13 -1.83 -14.18
N ALA A 261 -16.11 -2.82 -15.07
CA ALA A 261 -16.33 -2.62 -16.50
C ALA A 261 -17.76 -2.15 -16.79
N LEU A 262 -18.76 -2.85 -16.27
CA LEU A 262 -20.18 -2.56 -16.52
C LEU A 262 -20.66 -1.27 -15.85
N SER A 263 -19.94 -0.73 -14.87
CA SER A 263 -20.23 0.61 -14.34
C SER A 263 -19.54 1.73 -15.12
N ASP A 264 -18.65 1.43 -16.08
CA ASP A 264 -17.97 2.47 -16.85
C ASP A 264 -18.91 3.16 -17.85
N PRO A 265 -19.04 4.50 -17.84
CA PRO A 265 -19.90 5.22 -18.77
C PRO A 265 -19.57 4.98 -20.24
N ARG A 266 -18.28 4.90 -20.58
CA ARG A 266 -17.86 4.71 -21.98
C ARG A 266 -18.08 3.29 -22.43
N TYR A 267 -17.91 2.31 -21.54
CA TYR A 267 -18.25 0.93 -21.86
C TYR A 267 -19.76 0.75 -21.98
N ARG A 268 -20.56 1.45 -21.17
CA ARG A 268 -22.02 1.50 -21.32
C ARG A 268 -22.46 2.06 -22.65
N GLU A 269 -21.91 3.20 -23.03
CA GLU A 269 -22.15 3.78 -24.36
C GLU A 269 -21.81 2.80 -25.49
N TYR A 270 -20.71 2.04 -25.36
CA TYR A 270 -20.36 0.99 -26.31
C TYR A 270 -21.40 -0.12 -26.40
N LEU A 271 -21.86 -0.66 -25.26
CA LEU A 271 -22.89 -1.70 -25.21
C LEU A 271 -24.24 -1.21 -25.74
N ASP A 272 -24.62 0.04 -25.43
CA ASP A 272 -25.86 0.65 -25.92
C ASP A 272 -25.83 0.87 -27.43
N ASN A 273 -24.72 1.37 -27.98
CA ASN A 273 -24.54 1.47 -29.43
C ASN A 273 -24.58 0.10 -30.10
N MET A 274 -24.04 -0.95 -29.47
CA MET A 274 -24.11 -2.32 -29.97
C MET A 274 -25.56 -2.85 -29.98
N ARG A 275 -26.34 -2.61 -28.91
CA ARG A 275 -27.78 -2.94 -28.81
C ARG A 275 -28.60 -2.20 -29.87
N GLN A 276 -28.31 -0.91 -30.07
CA GLN A 276 -28.98 -0.09 -31.07
C GLN A 276 -28.64 -0.52 -32.50
N ALA A 277 -27.40 -0.92 -32.77
CA ALA A 277 -26.97 -1.46 -34.05
C ALA A 277 -27.68 -2.79 -34.38
N ALA A 278 -27.88 -3.67 -33.39
CA ALA A 278 -28.67 -4.90 -33.56
C ALA A 278 -30.14 -4.61 -33.93
N SER A 279 -30.67 -3.48 -33.46
CA SER A 279 -32.05 -3.04 -33.70
C SER A 279 -32.21 -2.19 -34.97
N GLY A 280 -31.13 -1.97 -35.75
CA GLY A 280 -31.17 -1.23 -37.01
C GLY A 280 -31.21 0.30 -36.89
N HIS A 281 -30.83 0.87 -35.74
CA HIS A 281 -30.84 2.34 -35.58
C HIS A 281 -29.80 3.05 -36.46
N PRO A 282 -30.16 4.15 -37.14
CA PRO A 282 -29.24 4.91 -37.99
C PRO A 282 -28.00 5.39 -37.24
N GLY A 283 -26.81 5.17 -37.83
CA GLY A 283 -25.53 5.64 -37.28
C GLY A 283 -24.97 4.83 -36.10
N ALA A 284 -25.75 3.97 -35.46
CA ALA A 284 -25.30 3.16 -34.32
C ALA A 284 -24.17 2.19 -34.68
N ALA A 285 -24.22 1.58 -35.87
CA ALA A 285 -23.16 0.68 -36.35
C ALA A 285 -21.81 1.39 -36.53
N VAL A 286 -21.82 2.67 -36.95
CA VAL A 286 -20.61 3.49 -37.10
C VAL A 286 -20.03 3.84 -35.73
N ARG A 287 -20.86 4.31 -34.79
CA ARG A 287 -20.44 4.61 -33.41
C ARG A 287 -19.91 3.37 -32.68
N TYR A 288 -20.61 2.24 -32.83
CA TYR A 288 -20.14 0.94 -32.35
C TYR A 288 -18.77 0.59 -32.94
N GLY A 289 -18.60 0.73 -34.25
CA GLY A 289 -17.33 0.46 -34.94
C GLY A 289 -16.16 1.29 -34.40
N GLN A 290 -16.39 2.57 -34.09
CA GLN A 290 -15.37 3.47 -33.52
C GLN A 290 -14.92 3.06 -32.12
N LEU A 291 -15.84 2.56 -31.28
CA LEU A 291 -15.55 2.17 -29.90
C LEU A 291 -15.06 0.71 -29.77
N ARG A 292 -15.33 -0.14 -30.77
CA ARG A 292 -15.05 -1.57 -30.74
C ARG A 292 -13.58 -1.91 -30.51
N GLU A 293 -12.65 -1.21 -31.17
CA GLU A 293 -11.22 -1.49 -31.03
C GLU A 293 -10.74 -1.34 -29.59
N ARG A 294 -11.31 -0.37 -28.85
CA ARG A 294 -10.99 -0.11 -27.45
C ARG A 294 -11.54 -1.19 -26.50
N PHE A 295 -12.79 -1.60 -26.70
CA PHE A 295 -13.52 -2.42 -25.73
C PHE A 295 -13.59 -3.92 -26.04
N THR A 296 -13.07 -4.36 -27.19
CA THR A 296 -13.00 -5.79 -27.53
C THR A 296 -12.27 -6.62 -26.48
N SER A 297 -11.24 -6.06 -25.83
CA SER A 297 -10.52 -6.72 -24.74
C SER A 297 -11.37 -6.82 -23.47
N TRP A 298 -12.20 -5.80 -23.19
CA TRP A 298 -13.12 -5.78 -22.05
C TRP A 298 -14.23 -6.82 -22.24
N ASP A 299 -14.77 -6.98 -23.45
CA ASP A 299 -15.77 -8.01 -23.76
C ASP A 299 -15.29 -9.40 -23.33
N ARG A 300 -14.04 -9.75 -23.71
CA ARG A 300 -13.44 -11.05 -23.33
C ARG A 300 -13.26 -11.21 -21.82
N ARG A 301 -13.09 -10.12 -21.08
CA ARG A 301 -12.95 -10.16 -19.62
C ARG A 301 -14.30 -10.31 -18.92
N VAL A 302 -15.31 -9.60 -19.40
CA VAL A 302 -16.65 -9.61 -18.80
C VAL A 302 -17.42 -10.87 -19.19
N PHE A 303 -17.36 -11.27 -20.46
CA PHE A 303 -18.18 -12.35 -21.03
C PHE A 303 -17.40 -13.63 -21.36
N GLY A 304 -16.07 -13.61 -21.24
CA GLY A 304 -15.18 -14.72 -21.61
C GLY A 304 -14.84 -14.79 -23.11
N GLU A 305 -15.55 -14.06 -23.96
CA GLU A 305 -15.38 -14.02 -25.42
C GLU A 305 -15.74 -12.64 -25.98
N THR A 306 -15.45 -12.40 -27.26
CA THR A 306 -15.84 -11.15 -27.91
C THR A 306 -17.34 -11.19 -28.24
N VAL A 307 -18.09 -10.17 -27.78
CA VAL A 307 -19.54 -10.11 -27.95
C VAL A 307 -19.92 -9.54 -29.31
N THR A 308 -21.02 -10.04 -29.87
CA THR A 308 -21.61 -9.55 -31.12
C THR A 308 -22.98 -8.93 -30.86
N PRO A 309 -23.45 -8.00 -31.74
CA PRO A 309 -24.77 -7.36 -31.56
C PRO A 309 -25.93 -8.35 -31.39
N SER A 310 -25.89 -9.48 -32.09
CA SER A 310 -26.91 -10.53 -32.03
C SER A 310 -26.89 -11.36 -30.74
N ARG A 311 -25.78 -11.38 -29.99
CA ARG A 311 -25.60 -12.19 -28.78
C ARG A 311 -25.66 -11.38 -27.48
N LEU A 312 -25.53 -10.06 -27.57
CA LEU A 312 -25.38 -9.15 -26.44
C LEU A 312 -26.45 -9.35 -25.35
N VAL A 313 -27.74 -9.45 -25.71
CA VAL A 313 -28.84 -9.61 -24.74
C VAL A 313 -28.66 -10.87 -23.91
N LYS A 314 -28.41 -12.01 -24.57
CA LYS A 314 -28.20 -13.30 -23.92
C LYS A 314 -26.93 -13.32 -23.05
N ASP A 315 -25.86 -12.70 -23.54
CA ASP A 315 -24.59 -12.64 -22.81
C ASP A 315 -24.69 -11.74 -21.56
N LEU A 316 -25.46 -10.65 -21.63
CA LEU A 316 -25.77 -9.78 -20.48
C LEU A 316 -26.64 -10.49 -19.44
N GLU A 317 -27.69 -11.20 -19.85
CA GLU A 317 -28.53 -11.99 -18.93
C GLU A 317 -27.71 -13.00 -18.12
N ARG A 318 -26.72 -13.63 -18.76
CA ARG A 318 -25.81 -14.58 -18.11
C ARG A 318 -24.91 -13.91 -17.07
N VAL A 319 -24.34 -12.74 -17.38
CA VAL A 319 -23.41 -12.03 -16.47
C VAL A 319 -24.15 -11.33 -15.34
N LEU A 320 -25.32 -10.76 -15.62
CA LEU A 320 -26.15 -10.04 -14.64
C LEU A 320 -27.13 -10.93 -13.89
N LEU A 321 -27.10 -12.25 -14.14
CA LEU A 321 -27.98 -13.25 -13.52
C LEU A 321 -29.46 -12.85 -13.62
N GLY A 322 -29.88 -12.39 -14.82
CA GLY A 322 -31.25 -11.99 -15.12
C GLY A 322 -31.66 -10.57 -14.68
N ARG A 323 -30.74 -9.75 -14.13
CA ARG A 323 -31.01 -8.33 -13.85
C ARG A 323 -30.86 -7.48 -15.11
N SER A 324 -31.64 -6.40 -15.21
CA SER A 324 -31.45 -5.43 -16.29
C SER A 324 -30.11 -4.73 -16.13
N ILE A 325 -29.46 -4.45 -17.26
CA ILE A 325 -28.27 -3.59 -17.28
C ILE A 325 -28.65 -2.17 -16.84
N ASP A 326 -29.89 -1.73 -17.07
CA ASP A 326 -30.35 -0.37 -16.79
C ASP A 326 -30.51 -0.12 -15.28
N ASP A 327 -30.73 -1.19 -14.50
CA ASP A 327 -30.78 -1.13 -13.02
C ASP A 327 -29.40 -1.17 -12.38
N PHE A 328 -28.35 -1.43 -13.16
CA PHE A 328 -27.00 -1.61 -12.65
C PHE A 328 -26.28 -0.25 -12.55
N PRO A 329 -25.64 0.10 -11.41
CA PRO A 329 -25.11 1.44 -11.18
C PRO A 329 -24.09 1.88 -12.23
N ILE A 330 -24.21 3.13 -12.67
CA ILE A 330 -23.28 3.75 -13.61
C ILE A 330 -22.38 4.71 -12.81
N ALA A 331 -21.08 4.66 -13.09
CA ALA A 331 -20.12 5.61 -12.52
C ALA A 331 -20.25 6.97 -13.21
N GLY A 332 -19.84 8.07 -12.59
CA GLY A 332 -19.89 9.40 -13.23
C GLY A 332 -20.30 10.52 -12.30
N GLU A 333 -21.00 10.19 -11.21
CA GLU A 333 -21.23 11.12 -10.13
C GLU A 333 -20.12 10.98 -9.09
N THR A 334 -19.38 12.07 -8.88
CA THR A 334 -18.31 12.16 -7.87
C THR A 334 -18.86 12.57 -6.49
N GLY A 335 -19.98 13.30 -6.47
CA GLY A 335 -20.51 13.96 -5.28
C GLY A 335 -19.76 15.25 -4.92
N PRO A 336 -19.94 15.80 -3.71
CA PRO A 336 -19.29 17.04 -3.30
C PRO A 336 -17.78 16.87 -3.14
N GLU A 337 -17.03 17.88 -3.57
CA GLU A 337 -15.57 17.91 -3.46
C GLU A 337 -15.14 18.07 -2.00
N PRO A 338 -14.13 17.31 -1.53
CA PRO A 338 -13.59 17.48 -0.18
C PRO A 338 -13.03 18.89 0.02
N SER A 339 -13.41 19.53 1.11
CA SER A 339 -12.79 20.79 1.55
C SER A 339 -11.42 20.52 2.17
N ALA A 340 -10.51 21.49 2.05
CA ALA A 340 -9.21 21.40 2.72
C ALA A 340 -9.40 21.37 4.25
N GLN A 341 -8.93 20.31 4.87
CA GLN A 341 -9.04 20.06 6.31
C GLN A 341 -7.64 20.15 6.93
N THR A 342 -7.45 20.99 7.94
CA THR A 342 -6.19 21.09 8.68
C THR A 342 -6.49 20.93 10.16
N GLY A 343 -5.98 19.86 10.75
CA GLY A 343 -6.20 19.54 12.15
C GLY A 343 -6.37 18.04 12.39
N SER A 344 -6.41 17.69 13.66
CA SER A 344 -6.75 16.33 14.08
C SER A 344 -8.24 16.05 13.87
N PHE A 345 -8.62 14.78 13.78
CA PHE A 345 -10.03 14.41 13.67
C PHE A 345 -10.84 14.93 14.88
N LEU A 346 -10.28 14.82 16.08
CA LEU A 346 -10.98 15.28 17.30
C LEU A 346 -11.22 16.79 17.34
N GLU A 347 -10.34 17.60 16.75
CA GLU A 347 -10.56 19.05 16.61
C GLU A 347 -11.63 19.38 15.57
N LEU A 348 -11.75 18.55 14.54
CA LEU A 348 -12.65 18.78 13.40
C LEU A 348 -13.97 18.04 13.52
N GLN A 349 -14.20 17.26 14.58
CA GLN A 349 -15.37 16.39 14.73
C GLN A 349 -16.72 17.12 14.65
N ASP A 350 -16.78 18.44 14.81
CA ASP A 350 -18.03 19.20 14.67
C ASP A 350 -18.33 19.61 13.22
N GLN A 351 -17.43 19.32 12.29
CA GLN A 351 -17.57 19.64 10.87
C GLN A 351 -18.26 18.50 10.11
N GLU A 352 -19.09 18.87 9.14
CA GLU A 352 -19.63 17.96 8.15
C GLU A 352 -18.64 17.74 7.00
N GLY A 353 -18.80 16.65 6.25
CA GLY A 353 -18.00 16.39 5.06
C GLY A 353 -16.55 15.98 5.35
N LEU A 354 -16.28 15.42 6.53
CA LEU A 354 -14.99 14.81 6.84
C LEU A 354 -14.79 13.50 6.08
N PHE A 355 -13.56 13.24 5.60
CA PHE A 355 -13.25 12.04 4.82
C PHE A 355 -12.37 11.11 5.65
N PHE A 356 -12.82 9.87 5.82
CA PHE A 356 -12.12 8.88 6.64
C PHE A 356 -11.72 7.67 5.83
N ALA A 357 -10.60 7.06 6.20
CA ALA A 357 -10.22 5.74 5.74
C ALA A 357 -9.85 4.85 6.92
N LEU A 358 -10.00 3.54 6.73
CA LEU A 358 -9.56 2.52 7.68
C LEU A 358 -8.54 1.58 7.02
N PRO A 359 -7.34 2.08 6.67
CA PRO A 359 -6.37 1.29 5.94
C PRO A 359 -5.79 0.18 6.80
N SER A 360 -5.57 -0.99 6.19
CA SER A 360 -5.01 -2.16 6.88
C SER A 360 -3.61 -1.91 7.45
N ASN A 361 -2.86 -0.93 6.94
CA ASN A 361 -1.56 -0.53 7.45
C ASN A 361 -1.60 0.10 8.87
N LEU A 362 -2.78 0.46 9.40
CA LEU A 362 -2.98 0.88 10.78
C LEU A 362 -2.60 -0.22 11.79
N THR A 363 -2.66 -1.50 11.38
CA THR A 363 -2.22 -2.63 12.20
C THR A 363 -0.76 -2.51 12.65
N ALA A 364 0.08 -1.78 11.90
CA ALA A 364 1.45 -1.50 12.30
C ALA A 364 1.56 -0.74 13.62
N LEU A 365 0.51 0.00 14.03
CA LEU A 365 0.48 0.71 15.30
C LEU A 365 0.43 -0.22 16.51
N ALA A 366 -0.02 -1.47 16.34
CA ALA A 366 0.04 -2.48 17.39
C ALA A 366 1.50 -2.82 17.79
N GLY A 367 2.47 -2.61 16.87
CA GLY A 367 3.91 -2.72 17.15
C GLY A 367 4.49 -1.54 17.93
N GLY A 368 3.67 -0.56 18.32
CA GLY A 368 4.05 0.58 19.15
C GLY A 368 5.05 1.54 18.48
N ILE A 369 5.74 2.32 19.32
CA ILE A 369 6.67 3.36 18.88
C ILE A 369 7.82 2.85 18.01
N ALA A 370 8.35 1.65 18.29
CA ALA A 370 9.45 1.09 17.54
C ALA A 370 9.06 0.87 16.07
N GLU A 371 7.88 0.30 15.84
CA GLU A 371 7.37 0.06 14.50
C GLU A 371 7.02 1.36 13.77
N ALA A 372 6.34 2.29 14.46
CA ALA A 372 6.00 3.59 13.88
C ALA A 372 7.26 4.38 13.45
N ASN A 373 8.31 4.39 14.28
CA ASN A 373 9.57 5.05 13.95
C ASN A 373 10.35 4.32 12.85
N ARG A 374 10.25 2.99 12.76
CA ARG A 374 10.80 2.21 11.64
C ARG A 374 10.15 2.60 10.32
N LEU A 375 8.83 2.77 10.30
CA LEU A 375 8.08 3.22 9.12
C LEU A 375 8.45 4.66 8.73
N LEU A 376 8.59 5.57 9.70
CA LEU A 376 9.09 6.93 9.47
C LEU A 376 10.49 6.96 8.87
N GLU A 377 11.41 6.16 9.41
CA GLU A 377 12.77 6.08 8.87
C GLU A 377 12.76 5.57 7.42
N ARG A 378 11.99 4.51 7.14
CA ARG A 378 11.83 4.01 5.77
C ARG A 378 11.20 5.05 4.84
N ALA A 379 10.28 5.87 5.32
CA ALA A 379 9.62 6.88 4.50
C ALA A 379 10.59 8.02 4.14
N ARG A 380 11.41 8.45 5.11
CA ARG A 380 12.46 9.46 4.87
C ARG A 380 13.54 8.99 3.91
N GLN A 381 13.91 7.72 3.99
CA GLN A 381 14.92 7.15 3.08
C GLN A 381 14.41 7.12 1.64
N ALA A 382 13.10 6.95 1.45
CA ALA A 382 12.43 6.94 0.17
C ALA A 382 12.03 8.39 -0.25
N LYS A 383 13.02 9.27 -0.50
CA LYS A 383 12.78 10.70 -0.79
C LYS A 383 11.97 10.99 -2.07
N ASN A 384 11.77 10.00 -2.95
CA ASN A 384 10.89 10.04 -4.13
C ASN A 384 9.89 8.85 -4.14
N GLY A 385 9.63 8.28 -2.96
CA GLY A 385 9.37 6.86 -2.77
C GLY A 385 8.09 6.31 -3.38
N VAL A 386 8.23 5.66 -4.54
CA VAL A 386 7.28 4.61 -4.94
C VAL A 386 7.24 3.58 -3.82
N GLY A 387 6.10 3.49 -3.15
CA GLY A 387 5.89 2.57 -2.03
C GLY A 387 4.40 2.45 -1.74
N LEU A 388 4.00 1.35 -1.12
CA LEU A 388 2.61 1.22 -0.66
C LEU A 388 2.32 2.27 0.42
N PRO A 389 1.08 2.78 0.50
CA PRO A 389 0.69 3.72 1.54
C PRO A 389 1.01 3.18 2.93
N ARG A 390 1.51 4.04 3.80
CA ARG A 390 1.87 3.75 5.20
C ARG A 390 1.04 4.62 6.14
N VAL A 391 0.89 4.16 7.37
CA VAL A 391 0.18 4.88 8.43
C VAL A 391 0.87 6.21 8.82
N THR A 392 2.15 6.34 8.49
CA THR A 392 2.98 7.51 8.77
C THR A 392 3.13 8.47 7.58
N ASP A 393 2.49 8.17 6.46
CA ASP A 393 2.55 9.04 5.29
C ASP A 393 1.69 10.28 5.52
N ARG A 394 2.14 11.42 4.99
CA ARG A 394 1.37 12.66 5.00
C ARG A 394 0.04 12.43 4.26
N ARG A 395 -1.06 12.88 4.86
CA ARG A 395 -2.41 12.92 4.28
C ARG A 395 -2.81 14.38 4.07
N GLU A 396 -3.41 14.70 2.94
CA GLU A 396 -3.88 16.06 2.67
C GLU A 396 -5.34 16.24 3.08
N LEU A 397 -6.19 15.24 2.82
CA LEU A 397 -7.65 15.40 2.95
C LEU A 397 -8.35 14.27 3.69
N VAL A 398 -7.70 13.11 3.86
CA VAL A 398 -8.34 11.94 4.47
C VAL A 398 -7.73 11.61 5.83
N HIS A 399 -8.56 11.53 6.86
CA HIS A 399 -8.16 11.02 8.17
C HIS A 399 -8.05 9.49 8.15
N GLY A 400 -6.91 8.96 8.55
CA GLY A 400 -6.65 7.52 8.54
C GLY A 400 -5.18 7.18 8.78
N GLY A 401 -4.47 8.04 9.51
CA GLY A 401 -3.04 7.93 9.77
C GLY A 401 -2.67 8.57 11.10
N VAL A 402 -1.39 8.48 11.46
CA VAL A 402 -0.88 9.00 12.76
C VAL A 402 -0.74 10.52 12.77
N PHE A 403 -0.64 11.16 11.60
CA PHE A 403 -0.53 12.60 11.47
C PHE A 403 -1.90 13.20 11.13
N ALA A 404 -2.13 14.44 11.60
CA ALA A 404 -3.28 15.23 11.21
C ALA A 404 -3.26 15.53 9.70
N THR A 405 -4.42 15.81 9.11
CA THR A 405 -4.49 16.21 7.70
C THR A 405 -3.75 17.53 7.50
N GLY A 406 -2.92 17.60 6.46
CA GLY A 406 -2.04 18.74 6.19
C GLY A 406 -0.80 18.83 7.08
N GLU A 407 -0.68 18.00 8.13
CA GLU A 407 0.50 18.00 9.00
C GLU A 407 1.73 17.45 8.24
N PRO A 408 2.87 18.15 8.26
CA PRO A 408 4.10 17.62 7.65
C PRO A 408 4.57 16.38 8.41
N GLN A 409 5.17 15.44 7.67
CA GLN A 409 5.68 14.22 8.27
C GLN A 409 6.78 14.53 9.31
N GLY A 410 6.58 14.07 10.53
CA GLY A 410 7.55 14.22 11.62
C GLY A 410 8.83 13.42 11.40
N ARG A 411 9.92 13.83 12.09
CA ARG A 411 11.18 13.07 12.07
C ARG A 411 11.08 11.77 12.87
N SER A 412 10.38 11.79 13.98
CA SER A 412 10.20 10.65 14.87
C SER A 412 9.03 10.96 15.78
N ILE A 413 8.44 9.92 16.32
CA ILE A 413 7.50 10.01 17.44
C ILE A 413 8.35 9.80 18.70
N PRO A 414 8.32 10.74 19.66
CA PRO A 414 9.28 10.77 20.77
C PRO A 414 9.06 9.65 21.78
N ASP A 415 7.81 9.31 22.07
CA ASP A 415 7.44 8.28 23.06
C ASP A 415 6.09 7.61 22.72
N GLN A 416 5.79 6.55 23.47
CA GLN A 416 4.54 5.79 23.31
C GLN A 416 3.30 6.62 23.67
N VAL A 417 3.44 7.61 24.56
CA VAL A 417 2.34 8.50 24.95
C VAL A 417 1.91 9.34 23.76
N THR A 418 2.88 9.96 23.08
CA THR A 418 2.67 10.77 21.90
C THR A 418 2.08 9.95 20.76
N LEU A 419 2.58 8.72 20.55
CA LEU A 419 1.99 7.81 19.56
C LEU A 419 0.51 7.53 19.86
N ARG A 420 0.21 7.19 21.12
CA ARG A 420 -1.15 6.90 21.57
C ARG A 420 -2.08 8.10 21.39
N LEU A 421 -1.70 9.27 21.88
CA LEU A 421 -2.52 10.48 21.78
C LEU A 421 -2.73 10.88 20.31
N ARG A 422 -1.69 10.79 19.46
CA ARG A 422 -1.83 11.02 18.03
C ARG A 422 -2.75 10.03 17.34
N ALA A 423 -2.64 8.74 17.66
CA ALA A 423 -3.51 7.73 17.08
C ALA A 423 -4.98 7.94 17.49
N VAL A 424 -5.23 8.26 18.75
CA VAL A 424 -6.58 8.56 19.26
C VAL A 424 -7.12 9.88 18.67
N ALA A 425 -6.29 10.91 18.50
CA ALA A 425 -6.73 12.20 17.99
C ALA A 425 -6.96 12.20 16.47
N ASN A 426 -6.16 11.45 15.70
CA ASN A 426 -6.11 11.52 14.24
C ASN A 426 -6.81 10.37 13.52
N VAL A 427 -7.01 9.21 14.16
CA VAL A 427 -7.65 8.04 13.54
C VAL A 427 -9.11 7.93 14.03
N PRO A 428 -10.11 8.26 13.19
CA PRO A 428 -11.51 8.37 13.62
C PRO A 428 -12.05 7.11 14.30
N HIS A 429 -11.74 5.93 13.76
CA HIS A 429 -12.21 4.66 14.32
C HIS A 429 -11.59 4.35 15.70
N LEU A 430 -10.35 4.76 15.95
CA LEU A 430 -9.73 4.62 17.28
C LEU A 430 -10.32 5.63 18.25
N ALA A 431 -10.59 6.86 17.81
CA ALA A 431 -11.26 7.89 18.59
C ALA A 431 -12.67 7.43 19.03
N LEU A 432 -13.49 6.99 18.07
CA LEU A 432 -14.84 6.49 18.29
C LEU A 432 -14.87 5.28 19.23
N LEU A 433 -13.98 4.31 19.02
CA LEU A 433 -13.88 3.16 19.91
C LEU A 433 -13.42 3.55 21.31
N THR A 434 -12.48 4.49 21.44
CA THR A 434 -12.05 5.03 22.73
C THR A 434 -13.19 5.76 23.44
N ALA A 435 -13.99 6.55 22.72
CA ALA A 435 -15.18 7.22 23.24
C ALA A 435 -16.23 6.21 23.76
N LEU A 436 -16.48 5.12 23.03
CA LEU A 436 -17.34 4.02 23.50
C LEU A 436 -16.80 3.34 24.76
N LEU A 437 -15.48 3.15 24.86
CA LEU A 437 -14.85 2.58 26.06
C LEU A 437 -14.95 3.53 27.26
N ILE A 438 -14.92 4.86 27.04
CA ILE A 438 -15.17 5.86 28.08
C ILE A 438 -16.63 5.79 28.56
N LEU A 439 -17.60 5.54 27.68
CA LEU A 439 -19.01 5.37 28.08
C LEU A 439 -19.21 4.24 29.09
N HIS A 440 -18.39 3.18 29.06
CA HIS A 440 -18.44 2.10 30.06
C HIS A 440 -18.22 2.59 31.50
N ARG A 441 -17.64 3.79 31.69
CA ARG A 441 -17.42 4.40 33.01
C ARG A 441 -18.56 5.34 33.42
N ARG A 442 -19.51 5.64 32.53
CA ARG A 442 -20.64 6.52 32.85
C ARG A 442 -21.75 5.77 33.57
N PRO A 443 -22.36 6.36 34.62
CA PRO A 443 -23.53 5.79 35.27
C PRO A 443 -24.65 5.56 34.26
N GLY A 444 -25.25 4.36 34.28
CA GLY A 444 -26.39 4.02 33.42
C GLY A 444 -26.04 3.37 32.08
N TRP A 445 -24.79 3.48 31.61
CA TRP A 445 -24.35 2.73 30.43
C TRP A 445 -24.12 1.26 30.77
N ARG A 446 -24.93 0.36 30.18
CA ARG A 446 -24.89 -1.09 30.44
C ARG A 446 -24.42 -1.92 29.24
N ARG A 447 -23.86 -1.27 28.22
CA ARG A 447 -23.38 -1.95 27.03
C ARG A 447 -21.91 -2.32 27.19
N VAL A 448 -21.53 -3.45 26.60
CA VAL A 448 -20.18 -4.01 26.64
C VAL A 448 -19.73 -4.35 25.23
N LEU A 449 -18.44 -4.17 24.97
CA LEU A 449 -17.81 -4.58 23.73
C LEU A 449 -17.24 -5.99 23.90
N ARG A 450 -17.64 -6.92 23.05
CA ARG A 450 -17.17 -8.32 23.09
C ARG A 450 -16.39 -8.68 21.83
N LEU A 451 -15.31 -9.43 21.99
CA LEU A 451 -14.55 -10.02 20.91
C LEU A 451 -15.09 -11.43 20.62
N ARG A 452 -15.60 -11.65 19.40
CA ARG A 452 -16.10 -12.95 18.93
C ARG A 452 -15.78 -13.15 17.45
N ASP A 453 -15.26 -14.32 17.12
CA ASP A 453 -15.06 -14.79 15.74
C ASP A 453 -14.38 -13.76 14.82
N GLY A 454 -13.33 -13.09 15.29
CA GLY A 454 -12.60 -12.07 14.52
C GLY A 454 -13.26 -10.70 14.42
N SER A 455 -14.37 -10.49 15.12
CA SER A 455 -15.14 -9.25 15.15
C SER A 455 -15.26 -8.67 16.57
N VAL A 456 -15.56 -7.37 16.64
CA VAL A 456 -15.97 -6.71 17.88
C VAL A 456 -17.44 -6.39 17.78
N GLU A 457 -18.19 -6.78 18.79
CA GLU A 457 -19.64 -6.64 18.83
C GLU A 457 -20.06 -5.80 20.03
N LEU A 458 -21.07 -4.95 19.85
CA LEU A 458 -21.70 -4.22 20.94
C LEU A 458 -22.87 -5.03 21.51
N TRP A 459 -22.90 -5.19 22.84
CA TRP A 459 -23.91 -5.98 23.55
C TRP A 459 -24.55 -5.18 24.67
N ARG A 460 -25.87 -5.34 24.87
CA ARG A 460 -26.61 -4.86 26.04
C ARG A 460 -27.07 -6.05 26.87
N GLY A 461 -26.34 -6.36 27.93
CA GLY A 461 -26.57 -7.58 28.73
C GLY A 461 -26.40 -8.86 27.91
N ARG A 462 -27.52 -9.46 27.49
CA ARG A 462 -27.57 -10.65 26.61
C ARG A 462 -28.10 -10.36 25.19
N LYS A 463 -28.55 -9.14 24.88
CA LYS A 463 -28.97 -8.75 23.52
C LYS A 463 -27.74 -8.25 22.76
N ARG A 464 -27.49 -8.82 21.57
CA ARG A 464 -26.52 -8.28 20.61
C ARG A 464 -27.13 -7.05 19.96
N VAL A 465 -26.41 -5.92 19.99
CA VAL A 465 -26.82 -4.67 19.34
C VAL A 465 -26.39 -4.68 17.88
N GLY A 466 -25.13 -5.03 17.61
CA GLY A 466 -24.60 -5.11 16.26
C GLY A 466 -23.10 -5.31 16.22
N GLU A 467 -22.56 -5.45 15.00
CA GLU A 467 -21.13 -5.44 14.75
C GLU A 467 -20.60 -4.00 14.84
N LEU A 468 -19.50 -3.79 15.58
CA LEU A 468 -18.97 -2.47 15.89
C LEU A 468 -18.66 -1.65 14.63
N LEU A 469 -17.96 -2.23 13.64
CA LEU A 469 -17.55 -1.48 12.45
C LEU A 469 -18.73 -1.02 11.59
N LEU A 470 -19.85 -1.76 11.60
CA LEU A 470 -21.07 -1.35 10.92
C LEU A 470 -21.75 -0.22 11.67
N LEU A 471 -21.84 -0.32 13.00
CA LEU A 471 -22.40 0.73 13.86
C LEU A 471 -21.59 2.03 13.76
N LEU A 472 -20.25 1.95 13.70
CA LEU A 472 -19.39 3.12 13.56
C LEU A 472 -19.53 3.78 12.18
N ASP A 473 -19.63 3.01 11.10
CA ASP A 473 -19.88 3.55 9.76
C ASP A 473 -21.21 4.30 9.69
N GLU A 474 -22.24 3.74 10.29
CA GLU A 474 -23.58 4.32 10.29
C GLU A 474 -23.61 5.61 11.13
N LEU A 475 -22.99 5.60 12.31
CA LEU A 475 -22.77 6.80 13.11
C LEU A 475 -22.04 7.88 12.29
N CYS A 476 -20.98 7.52 11.57
CA CYS A 476 -20.25 8.47 10.74
C CYS A 476 -21.14 9.07 9.64
N SER A 477 -21.96 8.22 9.02
CA SER A 477 -22.89 8.64 7.96
C SER A 477 -23.95 9.60 8.51
N GLU A 478 -24.49 9.37 9.70
CA GLU A 478 -25.42 10.28 10.38
C GLU A 478 -24.79 11.64 10.73
N GLN A 479 -23.47 11.68 10.99
CA GLN A 479 -22.75 12.93 11.22
C GLN A 479 -22.36 13.66 9.91
N GLY A 480 -22.78 13.15 8.75
CA GLY A 480 -22.38 13.72 7.46
C GLY A 480 -20.91 13.48 7.10
N TRP A 481 -20.27 12.48 7.70
CA TRP A 481 -18.89 12.09 7.40
C TRP A 481 -18.86 10.95 6.37
N LEU A 482 -17.85 10.96 5.49
CA LEU A 482 -17.65 9.95 4.46
C LEU A 482 -16.64 8.89 4.90
N VAL A 483 -17.10 7.66 5.13
CA VAL A 483 -16.23 6.52 5.39
C VAL A 483 -15.81 5.83 4.09
N ILE A 484 -14.59 6.12 3.64
CA ILE A 484 -13.96 5.48 2.49
C ILE A 484 -13.35 4.15 2.94
N ARG A 485 -14.17 3.09 2.89
CA ARG A 485 -13.71 1.71 3.05
C ARG A 485 -14.54 0.75 2.22
N ARG A 486 -13.95 -0.38 1.82
CA ARG A 486 -14.72 -1.50 1.28
C ARG A 486 -15.35 -2.31 2.44
N PRO A 487 -16.50 -2.98 2.23
CA PRO A 487 -17.21 -3.65 3.32
C PRO A 487 -16.41 -4.74 4.05
N ARG A 488 -15.47 -5.38 3.36
CA ARG A 488 -14.66 -6.51 3.88
C ARG A 488 -13.15 -6.25 3.82
N ALA A 489 -12.73 -5.00 3.70
CA ALA A 489 -11.32 -4.62 3.62
C ALA A 489 -10.94 -3.62 4.70
N GLY A 490 -9.65 -3.38 4.85
CA GLY A 490 -9.10 -2.53 5.90
C GLY A 490 -8.79 -3.30 7.18
N VAL A 491 -8.88 -2.62 8.31
CA VAL A 491 -8.67 -3.19 9.64
C VAL A 491 -9.96 -3.86 10.12
N THR A 492 -9.88 -5.09 10.64
CA THR A 492 -11.02 -5.77 11.27
C THR A 492 -11.31 -5.20 12.66
N GLY A 493 -12.49 -5.51 13.22
CA GLY A 493 -12.80 -5.13 14.60
C GLY A 493 -11.79 -5.68 15.61
N GLU A 494 -11.36 -6.94 15.44
CA GLU A 494 -10.34 -7.55 16.31
C GLU A 494 -8.99 -6.82 16.18
N GLN A 495 -8.55 -6.53 14.96
CA GLN A 495 -7.30 -5.79 14.73
C GLN A 495 -7.36 -4.36 15.31
N LEU A 496 -8.52 -3.69 15.28
CA LEU A 496 -8.70 -2.41 15.98
C LEU A 496 -8.52 -2.56 17.50
N ALA A 497 -9.06 -3.63 18.08
CA ALA A 497 -8.88 -3.94 19.49
C ALA A 497 -7.42 -4.26 19.83
N GLU A 498 -6.69 -4.95 18.95
CA GLU A 498 -5.24 -5.20 19.08
C GLU A 498 -4.44 -3.91 19.03
N ILE A 499 -4.76 -3.00 18.10
CA ILE A 499 -4.12 -1.69 18.00
C ILE A 499 -4.31 -0.90 19.32
N LEU A 500 -5.55 -0.82 19.84
CA LEU A 500 -5.79 -0.12 21.12
C LEU A 500 -5.07 -0.77 22.30
N GLN A 501 -4.92 -2.10 22.31
CA GLN A 501 -4.14 -2.80 23.33
C GLN A 501 -2.65 -2.49 23.20
N GLY A 502 -2.08 -2.56 22.00
CA GLY A 502 -0.68 -2.22 21.75
C GLY A 502 -0.34 -0.75 22.05
N LEU A 503 -1.32 0.14 21.89
CA LEU A 503 -1.21 1.55 22.28
C LEU A 503 -1.39 1.79 23.80
N GLY A 504 -1.85 0.80 24.56
CA GLY A 504 -2.15 0.95 25.98
C GLY A 504 -3.36 1.86 26.24
N VAL A 505 -4.37 1.77 25.38
CA VAL A 505 -5.68 2.44 25.53
C VAL A 505 -6.73 1.49 26.10
N ALA A 506 -6.73 0.25 25.62
CA ALA A 506 -7.70 -0.77 25.99
C ALA A 506 -7.01 -2.03 26.51
N ARG A 507 -7.76 -2.85 27.23
CA ARG A 507 -7.34 -4.17 27.69
C ARG A 507 -8.44 -5.19 27.43
N ARG A 508 -8.05 -6.42 27.08
CA ARG A 508 -8.95 -7.56 27.01
C ARG A 508 -9.14 -8.18 28.39
N VAL A 509 -10.38 -8.34 28.82
CA VAL A 509 -10.77 -9.05 30.06
C VAL A 509 -11.79 -10.13 29.68
N GLY A 510 -11.33 -11.37 29.59
CA GLY A 510 -12.13 -12.47 29.03
C GLY A 510 -12.47 -12.23 27.56
N ASP A 511 -13.77 -12.22 27.24
CA ASP A 511 -14.27 -11.86 25.92
C ASP A 511 -14.56 -10.36 25.77
N GLN A 512 -14.31 -9.53 26.79
CA GLN A 512 -14.65 -8.11 26.77
C GLN A 512 -13.45 -7.22 26.47
N LEU A 513 -13.69 -6.12 25.75
CA LEU A 513 -12.77 -5.02 25.61
C LEU A 513 -13.15 -3.91 26.59
N VAL A 514 -12.21 -3.51 27.44
CA VAL A 514 -12.40 -2.46 28.45
C VAL A 514 -11.33 -1.39 28.34
N LEU A 515 -11.63 -0.18 28.80
CA LEU A 515 -10.65 0.91 28.87
C LEU A 515 -9.55 0.53 29.88
N ASP A 516 -8.29 0.72 29.49
CA ASP A 516 -7.16 0.49 30.40
C ASP A 516 -7.21 1.46 31.58
N GLU A 517 -7.02 0.95 32.80
CA GLU A 517 -7.17 1.75 34.02
C GLU A 517 -6.05 2.79 34.16
N ALA A 518 -4.81 2.44 33.78
CA ALA A 518 -3.70 3.39 33.86
C ALA A 518 -3.88 4.51 32.84
N PHE A 519 -4.40 4.21 31.66
CA PHE A 519 -4.78 5.23 30.70
C PHE A 519 -5.93 6.10 31.20
N PHE A 520 -6.97 5.51 31.79
CA PHE A 520 -8.11 6.26 32.32
C PHE A 520 -7.72 7.25 33.43
N VAL A 521 -6.84 6.84 34.36
CA VAL A 521 -6.31 7.73 35.39
C VAL A 521 -5.56 8.91 34.74
N ARG A 522 -4.72 8.63 33.73
CA ARG A 522 -3.96 9.67 33.03
C ARG A 522 -4.84 10.68 32.30
N LEU A 523 -5.93 10.23 31.66
CA LEU A 523 -6.93 11.10 31.04
C LEU A 523 -7.53 12.13 32.04
N GLN A 524 -7.43 11.88 33.34
CA GLN A 524 -7.91 12.78 34.38
C GLN A 524 -6.82 13.64 35.02
N THR A 525 -5.57 13.17 35.05
CA THR A 525 -4.49 13.78 35.82
C THR A 525 -3.47 14.53 34.97
N GLU A 526 -3.19 14.07 33.75
CA GLU A 526 -2.17 14.64 32.87
C GLU A 526 -2.78 15.67 31.92
N VAL A 527 -2.12 16.81 31.74
CA VAL A 527 -2.68 17.95 30.97
C VAL A 527 -2.95 17.57 29.50
N GLU A 528 -2.01 16.91 28.84
CA GLU A 528 -2.13 16.52 27.43
C GLU A 528 -3.19 15.42 27.22
N ASP A 529 -3.17 14.38 28.05
CA ASP A 529 -4.19 13.33 28.02
C ASP A 529 -5.59 13.92 28.34
N ARG A 530 -5.67 14.91 29.24
CA ARG A 530 -6.93 15.57 29.61
C ARG A 530 -7.54 16.36 28.45
N GLN A 531 -6.74 17.04 27.64
CA GLN A 531 -7.23 17.73 26.44
C GLN A 531 -7.90 16.75 25.47
N VAL A 532 -7.26 15.60 25.22
CA VAL A 532 -7.85 14.53 24.39
C VAL A 532 -9.11 13.96 25.04
N TYR A 533 -9.13 13.78 26.35
CA TYR A 533 -10.32 13.33 27.08
C TYR A 533 -11.51 14.28 26.91
N ASP A 534 -11.28 15.58 27.06
CA ASP A 534 -12.32 16.60 26.93
C ASP A 534 -12.85 16.65 25.47
N GLN A 535 -11.99 16.46 24.48
CA GLN A 535 -12.40 16.31 23.07
C GLN A 535 -13.14 14.99 22.78
N LEU A 536 -12.89 13.92 23.55
CA LEU A 536 -13.61 12.65 23.38
C LEU A 536 -15.03 12.68 23.98
N GLN A 537 -15.33 13.61 24.91
CA GLN A 537 -16.66 13.65 25.55
C GLN A 537 -17.80 13.93 24.57
N PRO A 538 -17.73 14.95 23.68
CA PRO A 538 -18.76 15.18 22.67
C PRO A 538 -18.98 13.97 21.75
N LEU A 539 -17.88 13.30 21.38
CA LEU A 539 -17.94 12.08 20.58
C LEU A 539 -18.65 10.94 21.32
N ALA A 540 -18.37 10.77 22.61
CA ALA A 540 -19.04 9.81 23.47
C ALA A 540 -20.54 10.12 23.60
N ASP A 541 -20.92 11.38 23.74
CA ASP A 541 -22.32 11.81 23.81
C ASP A 541 -23.08 11.52 22.51
N ARG A 542 -22.44 11.71 21.35
CA ARG A 542 -23.00 11.35 20.03
C ARG A 542 -23.17 9.84 19.89
N ALA A 543 -22.13 9.08 20.21
CA ALA A 543 -22.17 7.63 20.15
C ALA A 543 -23.24 7.04 21.08
N GLN A 544 -23.39 7.60 22.28
CA GLN A 544 -24.46 7.22 23.21
C GLN A 544 -25.85 7.44 22.59
N ARG A 545 -26.13 8.66 22.10
CA ARG A 545 -27.43 9.01 21.49
C ARG A 545 -27.74 8.15 20.28
N PHE A 546 -26.76 7.94 19.40
CA PHE A 546 -26.90 7.09 18.22
C PHE A 546 -27.27 5.65 18.60
N VAL A 547 -26.51 5.04 19.52
CA VAL A 547 -26.78 3.66 19.93
C VAL A 547 -28.13 3.52 20.62
N GLU A 548 -28.55 4.51 21.41
CA GLU A 548 -29.86 4.52 22.04
C GLU A 548 -30.99 4.59 21.00
N ALA A 549 -30.89 5.49 20.00
CA ALA A 549 -31.86 5.58 18.91
C ALA A 549 -31.87 4.32 18.02
N TRP A 550 -30.71 3.76 17.73
CA TRP A 550 -30.57 2.53 16.94
C TRP A 550 -31.28 1.33 17.61
N GLU A 551 -31.15 1.20 18.93
CA GLU A 551 -31.84 0.15 19.69
C GLU A 551 -33.36 0.33 19.74
N GLU A 552 -33.87 1.55 19.57
CA GLU A 552 -35.32 1.82 19.50
C GLU A 552 -35.90 1.51 18.11
N ALA A 553 -35.08 1.65 17.06
CA ALA A 553 -35.48 1.32 15.70
C ALA A 553 -35.48 -0.19 15.37
N VAL A 554 -34.77 -1.01 16.18
CA VAL A 554 -34.55 -2.47 15.99
C VAL A 554 -35.09 -3.33 17.13
#